data_AF-A0A1I5S635-F1
#
_entry.id   AF-A0A1I5S635-F1
#
_cell.length_a   1.000
_cell.length_b   1.000
_cell.length_c   1.000
_cell.angle_alpha   90.00
_cell.angle_beta   90.00
_cell.angle_gamma   90.00
#
_symmetry.space_group_name_H-M   'P 1'
#
loop_
_entity.id
_entity.type
_entity.pdbx_description
1 polymer ?
#
loop_
_entity_poly.entity_id
_entity_poly.type
_entity_poly.pdbx_seq_one_letter_code
_entity_poly.pdbx_strand_id
1 'polypeptide(L)'
;MSESRRIRALDVLERLRRHEMEVEARELGLLRGRIAEQARHRDTLKARLVDETHGLTLEGAPYLADFLRSMRAEIAAAEQEIAKLEQEAERYEDAVRERYAELHSVSAVLSSTRARAARDRDRREAQRMEEQVLLRWDR
;
A
#
# COMPACT_ATOMS: atom_id res chain seq x y z
N MET A 1 9.56 -9.07 -32.34
CA MET A 1 8.25 -8.71 -31.77
C MET A 1 7.93 -7.27 -32.17
N SER A 2 6.75 -6.96 -32.72
CA SER A 2 6.41 -5.58 -33.15
C SER A 2 6.40 -4.62 -31.95
N GLU A 3 6.87 -3.38 -32.13
CA GLU A 3 6.92 -2.35 -31.07
C GLU A 3 5.54 -2.06 -30.47
N SER A 4 4.49 -2.09 -31.29
CA SER A 4 3.09 -2.00 -30.83
C SER A 4 2.69 -3.21 -29.94
N ARG A 5 3.20 -4.41 -30.23
CA ARG A 5 2.97 -5.59 -29.39
C ARG A 5 3.74 -5.47 -28.07
N ARG A 6 4.94 -4.90 -28.08
CA ARG A 6 5.75 -4.64 -26.89
C ARG A 6 5.08 -3.63 -25.95
N ILE A 7 4.60 -2.49 -26.48
CA ILE A 7 3.88 -1.48 -25.69
C ILE A 7 2.63 -2.10 -25.03
N ARG A 8 1.83 -2.84 -25.80
CA ARG A 8 0.65 -3.53 -25.26
C ARG A 8 0.99 -4.54 -24.16
N ALA A 9 2.06 -5.30 -24.31
CA ALA A 9 2.51 -6.24 -23.29
C ALA A 9 2.93 -5.52 -22.00
N LEU A 10 3.70 -4.42 -22.13
CA LEU A 10 4.10 -3.59 -20.99
C LEU A 10 2.90 -2.92 -20.31
N ASP A 11 1.88 -2.50 -21.06
CA ASP A 11 0.62 -1.96 -20.52
C ASP A 11 -0.18 -2.99 -19.71
N VAL A 12 -0.19 -4.25 -20.15
CA VAL A 12 -0.82 -5.33 -19.38
C VAL A 12 -0.01 -5.62 -18.13
N LEU A 13 1.31 -5.67 -18.24
CA LEU A 13 2.20 -5.91 -17.11
C LEU A 13 2.08 -4.79 -16.06
N GLU A 14 2.07 -3.53 -16.45
CA GLU A 14 1.92 -2.39 -15.53
C GLU A 14 0.60 -2.50 -14.75
N ARG A 15 -0.51 -2.80 -15.45
CA ARG A 15 -1.83 -2.98 -14.81
C ARG A 15 -1.85 -4.15 -13.84
N LEU A 16 -1.22 -5.26 -14.19
CA LEU A 16 -1.10 -6.41 -13.30
C LEU A 16 -0.31 -6.05 -12.03
N ARG A 17 0.87 -5.42 -12.18
CA ARG A 17 1.70 -5.02 -11.03
C ARG A 17 1.02 -4.00 -10.13
N ARG A 18 0.29 -3.05 -10.73
CA ARG A 18 -0.54 -2.11 -9.98
C ARG A 18 -1.61 -2.84 -9.16
N HIS A 19 -2.30 -3.80 -9.76
CA HIS A 19 -3.31 -4.59 -9.06
C HIS A 19 -2.71 -5.41 -7.90
N GLU A 20 -1.56 -6.07 -8.12
CA GLU A 20 -0.84 -6.79 -7.06
C GLU A 20 -0.50 -5.86 -5.89
N MET A 21 0.06 -4.68 -6.16
CA MET A 21 0.36 -3.68 -5.14
C MET A 21 -0.89 -3.21 -4.38
N GLU A 22 -2.00 -3.00 -5.08
CA GLU A 22 -3.29 -2.60 -4.49
C GLU A 22 -3.90 -3.69 -3.60
N VAL A 23 -3.65 -4.97 -3.89
CA VAL A 23 -4.04 -6.08 -3.00
C VAL A 23 -3.26 -6.00 -1.70
N GLU A 24 -1.93 -5.94 -1.77
CA GLU A 24 -1.06 -5.88 -0.58
C GLU A 24 -1.35 -4.62 0.27
N ALA A 25 -1.57 -3.48 -0.38
CA ALA A 25 -1.90 -2.23 0.31
C ALA A 25 -3.27 -2.28 1.02
N ARG A 26 -4.24 -3.02 0.48
CA ARG A 26 -5.53 -3.23 1.14
C ARG A 26 -5.40 -4.09 2.39
N GLU A 27 -4.66 -5.19 2.31
CA GLU A 27 -4.39 -6.05 3.47
C GLU A 27 -3.64 -5.28 4.58
N LEU A 28 -2.64 -4.49 4.20
CA LEU A 28 -1.95 -3.58 5.13
C LEU A 28 -2.95 -2.61 5.81
N GLY A 29 -3.86 -2.02 5.03
CA GLY A 29 -4.90 -1.15 5.56
C GLY A 29 -5.81 -1.84 6.58
N LEU A 30 -6.21 -3.09 6.32
CA LEU A 30 -7.01 -3.90 7.25
C LEU A 30 -6.24 -4.18 8.55
N LEU A 31 -4.96 -4.55 8.47
CA LEU A 31 -4.12 -4.78 9.64
C LEU A 31 -3.96 -3.51 10.48
N ARG A 32 -3.67 -2.37 9.84
CA ARG A 32 -3.58 -1.07 10.53
C ARG A 32 -4.91 -0.69 11.19
N GLY A 33 -6.04 -1.02 10.57
CA GLY A 33 -7.37 -0.87 11.15
C GLY A 33 -7.55 -1.69 12.44
N ARG A 34 -7.18 -2.98 12.41
CA ARG A 34 -7.24 -3.87 13.59
C ARG A 34 -6.32 -3.40 14.71
N ILE A 35 -5.10 -2.96 14.38
CA ILE A 35 -4.16 -2.37 15.36
C ILE A 35 -4.81 -1.17 16.05
N ALA A 36 -5.42 -0.27 15.28
CA ALA A 36 -6.07 0.90 15.84
C ALA A 36 -7.27 0.54 16.74
N GLU A 37 -8.04 -0.49 16.38
CA GLU A 37 -9.13 -1.00 17.20
C GLU A 37 -8.62 -1.57 18.54
N GLN A 38 -7.60 -2.42 18.51
CA GLN A 38 -7.01 -2.99 19.73
C GLN A 38 -6.37 -1.91 20.60
N ALA A 39 -5.71 -0.91 20.01
CA ALA A 39 -5.16 0.23 20.73
C ALA A 39 -6.25 1.03 21.45
N ARG A 40 -7.37 1.32 20.78
CA ARG A 40 -8.52 2.00 21.40
C ARG A 40 -9.13 1.18 22.53
N HIS A 41 -9.25 -0.14 22.35
CA HIS A 41 -9.77 -1.04 23.37
C HIS A 41 -8.86 -1.02 24.62
N ARG A 42 -7.55 -1.21 24.43
CA ARG A 42 -6.53 -1.10 25.48
C ARG A 42 -6.62 0.24 26.22
N ASP A 43 -6.72 1.34 25.49
CA ASP A 43 -6.74 2.68 26.08
C ASP A 43 -8.04 2.92 26.87
N THR A 44 -9.16 2.36 26.41
CA THR A 44 -10.43 2.35 27.15
C THR A 44 -10.31 1.56 28.45
N LEU A 45 -9.67 0.37 28.41
CA LEU A 45 -9.42 -0.43 29.62
C LEU A 45 -8.51 0.31 30.60
N LYS A 46 -7.46 0.97 30.11
CA LYS A 46 -6.57 1.80 30.94
C LYS A 46 -7.33 2.96 31.59
N ALA A 47 -8.20 3.65 30.86
CA ALA A 47 -9.03 4.71 31.41
C ALA A 47 -9.98 4.20 32.51
N ARG A 48 -10.72 3.11 32.24
CA ARG A 48 -11.60 2.47 33.24
C ARG A 48 -10.84 2.05 34.50
N LEU A 49 -9.65 1.49 34.32
CA LEU A 49 -8.79 1.11 35.44
C LEU A 49 -8.46 2.31 36.34
N VAL A 50 -8.13 3.45 35.74
CA VAL A 50 -7.85 4.69 36.48
C VAL A 50 -9.10 5.20 37.19
N ASP A 51 -10.22 5.30 36.48
CA ASP A 51 -11.47 5.86 37.01
C ASP A 51 -12.02 5.02 38.19
N GLU A 52 -12.07 3.70 38.02
CA GLU A 52 -12.59 2.79 39.05
C GLU A 52 -11.65 2.71 40.27
N THR A 53 -10.33 2.88 40.08
CA THR A 53 -9.38 2.91 41.21
C THR A 53 -9.52 4.19 42.06
N HIS A 54 -9.97 5.30 41.47
CA HIS A 54 -10.18 6.56 42.21
C HIS A 54 -11.53 6.60 42.97
N GLY A 55 -12.52 5.83 42.53
CA GLY A 55 -13.90 5.86 43.08
C GLY A 55 -14.20 4.85 44.19
N LEU A 56 -13.21 4.13 44.72
CA LEU A 56 -13.45 2.99 45.61
C LEU A 56 -13.91 3.37 47.02
N THR A 57 -15.03 2.75 47.42
CA THR A 57 -15.53 2.72 48.81
C THR A 57 -15.01 1.48 49.54
N LEU A 58 -15.04 1.50 50.88
CA LEU A 58 -14.57 0.42 51.75
C LEU A 58 -15.22 -0.96 51.46
N GLU A 59 -16.44 -0.94 50.90
CA GLU A 59 -17.27 -2.12 50.60
C GLU A 59 -16.84 -2.85 49.31
N GLY A 60 -16.19 -2.16 48.37
CA GLY A 60 -15.71 -2.73 47.10
C GLY A 60 -14.33 -3.38 47.19
N ALA A 61 -13.62 -3.19 48.31
CA ALA A 61 -12.24 -3.63 48.50
C ALA A 61 -11.99 -5.14 48.23
N PRO A 62 -12.90 -6.09 48.55
CA PRO A 62 -12.68 -7.51 48.28
C PRO A 62 -12.63 -7.86 46.79
N TYR A 63 -13.33 -7.13 45.93
CA TYR A 63 -13.42 -7.41 44.48
C TYR A 63 -12.35 -6.69 43.66
N LEU A 64 -11.72 -5.67 44.25
CA LEU A 64 -10.75 -4.82 43.58
C LEU A 64 -9.54 -5.60 43.07
N ALA A 65 -8.99 -6.52 43.87
CA ALA A 65 -7.78 -7.24 43.50
C ALA A 65 -7.97 -8.11 42.25
N ASP A 66 -9.12 -8.76 42.13
CA ASP A 66 -9.45 -9.61 40.98
C ASP A 66 -9.82 -8.78 39.76
N PHE A 67 -10.54 -7.67 39.94
CA PHE A 67 -10.78 -6.70 38.88
C PHE A 67 -9.48 -6.14 38.29
N LEU A 68 -8.58 -5.63 39.14
CA LEU A 68 -7.28 -5.08 38.71
C LEU A 68 -6.46 -6.15 37.96
N ARG A 69 -6.50 -7.40 38.43
CA ARG A 69 -5.81 -8.52 37.78
C ARG A 69 -6.39 -8.82 36.40
N SER A 70 -7.72 -8.90 36.29
CA SER A 70 -8.42 -9.14 35.02
C SER A 70 -8.14 -8.04 34.01
N MET A 71 -8.31 -6.78 34.41
CA MET A 71 -8.06 -5.61 33.55
C MET A 71 -6.62 -5.56 33.05
N ARG A 72 -5.63 -5.84 33.92
CA ARG A 72 -4.23 -5.92 33.52
C ARG A 72 -3.96 -7.06 32.54
N ALA A 73 -4.61 -8.21 32.72
CA ALA A 73 -4.50 -9.34 31.81
C ALA A 73 -5.08 -9.00 30.43
N GLU A 74 -6.25 -8.34 30.38
CA GLU A 74 -6.85 -7.89 29.12
C GLU A 74 -6.01 -6.82 28.41
N ILE A 75 -5.47 -5.85 29.14
CA ILE A 75 -4.54 -4.85 28.60
C ILE A 75 -3.31 -5.54 28.00
N ALA A 76 -2.72 -6.49 28.72
CA ALA A 76 -1.55 -7.23 28.24
C ALA A 76 -1.88 -8.09 27.01
N ALA A 77 -3.06 -8.70 26.96
CA ALA A 77 -3.52 -9.46 25.80
C ALA A 77 -3.68 -8.56 24.57
N ALA A 78 -4.28 -7.37 24.73
CA ALA A 78 -4.41 -6.39 23.66
C ALA A 78 -3.03 -5.90 23.17
N GLU A 79 -2.08 -5.64 24.07
CA GLU A 79 -0.71 -5.26 23.71
C GLU A 79 0.03 -6.36 22.94
N GLN A 80 -0.13 -7.63 23.34
CA GLN A 80 0.44 -8.77 22.62
C GLN A 80 -0.16 -8.92 21.22
N GLU A 81 -1.47 -8.72 21.08
CA GLU A 81 -2.15 -8.83 19.79
C GLU A 81 -1.72 -7.70 18.84
N ILE A 82 -1.61 -6.47 19.36
CA ILE A 82 -1.04 -5.34 18.62
C ILE A 82 0.36 -5.68 18.10
N ALA A 83 1.24 -6.21 18.97
CA ALA A 83 2.61 -6.54 18.57
C ALA A 83 2.67 -7.60 17.46
N LYS A 84 1.78 -8.60 17.47
CA LYS A 84 1.68 -9.60 16.40
C LYS A 84 1.21 -8.97 15.09
N LEU A 85 0.16 -8.15 15.16
CA LEU A 85 -0.39 -7.46 13.99
C LEU A 85 0.62 -6.46 13.41
N GLU A 86 1.43 -5.81 14.24
CA GLU A 86 2.52 -4.91 13.80
C GLU A 86 3.60 -5.67 13.02
N GLN A 87 4.01 -6.84 13.50
CA GLN A 87 4.96 -7.69 12.76
C GLN A 87 4.39 -8.16 11.41
N GLU A 88 3.10 -8.48 11.37
CA GLU A 88 2.44 -8.86 10.12
C GLU A 88 2.33 -7.64 9.17
N ALA A 89 1.97 -6.47 9.70
CA ALA A 89 1.88 -5.23 8.95
C ALA A 89 3.23 -4.82 8.34
N GLU A 90 4.34 -5.03 9.06
CA GLU A 90 5.68 -4.75 8.54
C GLU A 90 5.99 -5.59 7.28
N ARG A 91 5.61 -6.87 7.26
CA ARG A 91 5.77 -7.73 6.08
C ARG A 91 4.99 -7.22 4.87
N TYR A 92 3.75 -6.78 5.09
CA TYR A 92 2.93 -6.20 4.02
C TYR A 92 3.46 -4.84 3.57
N GLU A 93 4.01 -4.03 4.48
CA GLU A 93 4.65 -2.76 4.14
C GLU A 93 5.88 -2.95 3.26
N ASP A 94 6.73 -3.91 3.58
CA ASP A 94 7.87 -4.30 2.75
C ASP A 94 7.42 -4.83 1.39
N ALA A 95 6.39 -5.68 1.35
CA ALA A 95 5.82 -6.18 0.10
C ALA A 95 5.26 -5.05 -0.78
N VAL A 96 4.52 -4.10 -0.21
CA VAL A 96 4.03 -2.93 -0.95
C VAL A 96 5.19 -2.11 -1.51
N ARG A 97 6.25 -1.89 -0.72
CA ARG A 97 7.44 -1.15 -1.16
C ARG A 97 8.15 -1.84 -2.32
N GLU A 98 8.31 -3.16 -2.26
CA GLU A 98 8.90 -3.96 -3.34
C GLU A 98 8.06 -3.89 -4.61
N ARG A 99 6.74 -4.12 -4.51
CA ARG A 99 5.81 -4.05 -5.65
C ARG A 99 5.77 -2.67 -6.27
N TYR A 100 5.87 -1.62 -5.46
CA TYR A 100 5.97 -0.25 -5.96
C TYR A 100 7.25 -0.05 -6.80
N ALA A 101 8.39 -0.57 -6.34
CA ALA A 101 9.64 -0.49 -7.10
C ALA A 101 9.55 -1.25 -8.44
N GLU A 102 8.95 -2.45 -8.45
CA GLU A 102 8.69 -3.21 -9.68
C GLU A 102 7.77 -2.45 -10.65
N LEU A 103 6.65 -1.91 -10.14
CA LEU A 103 5.71 -1.11 -10.92
C LEU A 103 6.38 0.11 -11.54
N HIS A 104 7.19 0.83 -10.76
CA HIS A 104 7.91 1.99 -11.23
C HIS A 104 8.89 1.63 -12.35
N SER A 105 9.63 0.53 -12.21
CA SER A 105 10.53 0.03 -13.26
C SER A 105 9.78 -0.26 -14.57
N VAL A 106 8.66 -0.99 -14.49
CA VAL A 106 7.83 -1.29 -15.67
C VAL A 106 7.29 -0.01 -16.31
N SER A 107 6.81 0.93 -15.50
CA SER A 107 6.27 2.22 -15.96
C SER A 107 7.35 3.06 -16.67
N ALA A 108 8.58 3.10 -16.15
CA ALA A 108 9.71 3.77 -16.79
C ALA A 108 10.06 3.16 -18.15
N VAL A 109 10.08 1.83 -18.27
CA VAL A 109 10.33 1.13 -19.54
C VAL A 109 9.20 1.37 -20.54
N LEU A 110 7.94 1.37 -20.08
CA LEU A 110 6.79 1.67 -20.94
C LEU A 110 6.84 3.11 -21.47
N SER A 111 7.11 4.09 -20.59
CA SER A 111 7.22 5.50 -20.95
C SER A 111 8.33 5.74 -21.98
N SER A 112 9.53 5.21 -21.74
CA SER A 112 10.64 5.32 -22.70
C SER A 112 10.35 4.64 -24.04
N THR A 113 9.69 3.48 -24.03
CA THR A 113 9.28 2.78 -25.26
C THR A 113 8.26 3.59 -26.05
N ARG A 114 7.27 4.21 -25.38
CA ARG A 114 6.30 5.10 -26.03
C ARG A 114 6.96 6.33 -26.64
N ALA A 115 7.88 6.95 -25.91
CA ALA A 115 8.62 8.12 -26.39
C ALA A 115 9.46 7.78 -27.64
N ARG A 116 10.12 6.63 -27.66
CA ARG A 116 10.86 6.15 -28.83
C ARG A 116 9.94 5.93 -30.03
N ALA A 117 8.84 5.21 -29.83
CA ALA A 117 7.88 4.94 -30.89
C ALA A 117 7.28 6.22 -31.49
N ALA A 118 7.03 7.24 -30.66
CA ALA A 118 6.58 8.56 -31.10
C ALA A 118 7.63 9.23 -32.00
N ARG A 119 8.88 9.35 -31.53
CA ARG A 119 9.99 9.95 -32.31
C ARG A 119 10.21 9.24 -33.64
N ASP A 120 10.10 7.92 -33.67
CA ASP A 120 10.25 7.15 -34.91
C ASP A 120 9.07 7.38 -35.88
N ARG A 121 7.85 7.63 -35.37
CA ARG A 121 6.73 8.05 -36.22
C ARG A 121 6.95 9.45 -36.78
N ASP A 122 7.34 10.41 -35.94
CA ASP A 122 7.56 11.80 -36.34
C ASP A 122 8.67 11.88 -37.40
N ARG A 123 9.77 11.13 -37.22
CA ARG A 123 10.85 11.04 -38.21
C ARG A 123 10.37 10.48 -39.54
N ARG A 124 9.56 9.40 -39.53
CA ARG A 124 8.99 8.83 -40.76
C ARG A 124 8.01 9.79 -41.44
N GLU A 125 7.27 10.57 -40.68
CA GLU A 125 6.37 11.58 -41.21
C GLU A 125 7.13 12.74 -41.86
N ALA A 126 8.17 13.24 -41.20
CA ALA A 126 9.07 14.26 -41.75
C ALA A 126 9.69 13.83 -43.08
N GLN A 127 10.23 12.60 -43.14
CA GLN A 127 10.79 12.04 -44.38
C GLN A 127 9.76 11.98 -45.51
N ARG A 128 8.53 11.54 -45.24
CA ARG A 128 7.46 11.51 -46.24
C ARG A 128 7.07 12.92 -46.71
N MET A 129 7.06 13.90 -45.82
CA MET A 129 6.79 15.30 -46.19
C MET A 129 7.90 15.86 -47.06
N GLU A 130 9.17 15.61 -46.73
CA GLU A 130 10.32 16.01 -47.54
C GLU A 130 10.26 15.40 -48.95
N GLU A 131 10.00 14.09 -49.04
CA GLU A 131 9.82 13.40 -50.33
C GLU A 131 8.69 14.04 -51.18
N GLN A 132 7.55 14.36 -50.56
CA GLN A 132 6.44 15.02 -51.26
C GLN A 132 6.80 16.44 -51.73
N VAL A 133 7.56 17.19 -50.94
CA VAL A 133 8.05 18.53 -51.33
C VAL A 133 9.00 18.45 -52.52
N LEU A 134 9.95 17.51 -52.50
CA LEU A 134 10.89 17.30 -53.61
C LEU A 134 10.16 16.90 -54.90
N LEU A 135 9.22 15.94 -54.82
CA LEU A 135 8.40 15.52 -55.97
C LEU A 135 7.51 16.62 -56.55
N ARG A 136 7.16 17.64 -55.75
CA ARG A 136 6.40 18.81 -56.19
C ARG A 136 7.29 19.88 -56.80
N TRP A 137 8.55 20.01 -56.36
CA TRP A 137 9.51 20.96 -56.93
C TRP A 137 9.99 20.49 -58.31
N ASP A 138 10.25 19.20 -58.48
CA ASP A 138 10.72 18.63 -59.76
C ASP A 138 9.67 18.60 -60.89
N ARG A 139 8.47 19.15 -60.67
CA ARG A 139 7.34 19.14 -61.60
C ARG A 139 6.93 20.55 -62.00
#